data_AF-A0A2V8TEI2-F1
#
_entry.id   AF-A0A2V8TEI2-F1
#
_cell.length_a   1.000
_cell.length_b   1.000
_cell.length_c   1.000
_cell.angle_alpha   90.00
_cell.angle_beta   90.00
_cell.angle_gamma   90.00
#
_symmetry.space_group_name_H-M   'P 1'
#
loop_
_entity.id
_entity.type
_entity.pdbx_description
1 polymer ?
#
loop_
_entity_poly.entity_id
_entity_poly.type
_entity_poly.pdbx_seq_one_letter_code
_entity_poly.pdbx_strand_id
1 'polypeptide(L)' 'HVIQAQVPLAEMFGYATDLRSQTQGRANYTMHFSHYEETPRNISEEVVARIQGSAT' A
#
# COMPACT_ATOMS: atom_id res chain seq x y z
N HIS A 1 12.73 9.69 -16.52
CA HIS A 1 12.03 10.58 -15.56
C HIS A 1 11.90 9.86 -14.23
N VAL A 2 11.96 10.59 -13.11
CA VAL A 2 11.80 10.04 -11.76
C VAL A 2 10.42 10.46 -11.26
N ILE A 3 9.66 9.51 -10.73
CA ILE A 3 8.34 9.76 -10.15
C ILE A 3 8.47 9.65 -8.63
N GLN A 4 7.99 10.67 -7.93
CA GLN A 4 7.92 10.69 -6.47
C GLN A 4 6.45 10.65 -6.06
N ALA A 5 6.11 9.74 -5.17
CA ALA A 5 4.75 9.56 -4.68
C ALA A 5 4.78 9.11 -3.22
N GLN A 6 3.72 9.47 -2.49
CA GLN A 6 3.40 8.90 -1.19
C GLN A 6 2.25 7.92 -1.39
N VAL A 7 2.42 6.70 -0.91
CA VAL A 7 1.45 5.62 -1.08
C VAL A 7 1.31 4.89 0.24
N PRO A 8 0.09 4.54 0.69
CA PRO A 8 -0.09 3.72 1.87
C PRO A 8 0.62 2.38 1.71
N LEU A 9 1.37 1.96 2.73
CA LEU A 9 2.14 0.70 2.66
C LEU A 9 1.24 -0.52 2.38
N ALA A 10 0.00 -0.50 2.85
CA ALA A 10 -0.99 -1.55 2.60
C ALA A 10 -1.31 -1.75 1.10
N GLU A 11 -1.13 -0.73 0.27
CA GLU A 11 -1.37 -0.82 -1.19
C GLU A 11 -0.13 -1.27 -1.97
N MET A 12 1.03 -1.43 -1.31
CA MET A 12 2.29 -1.77 -1.98
C MET A 12 2.52 -3.29 -2.11
N PHE A 13 1.64 -4.12 -1.54
CA PHE A 13 1.68 -5.56 -1.73
C PHE A 13 1.45 -5.91 -3.21
N GLY A 14 2.41 -6.61 -3.84
CA GLY A 14 2.34 -6.97 -5.25
C GLY A 14 2.89 -5.91 -6.22
N TYR A 15 3.19 -4.70 -5.74
CA TYR A 15 3.63 -3.59 -6.60
C TYR A 15 4.85 -3.91 -7.48
N ALA A 16 5.81 -4.69 -6.98
CA ALA A 16 6.99 -5.08 -7.76
C ALA A 16 6.62 -5.89 -9.03
N THR A 17 5.62 -6.76 -8.93
CA THR A 17 5.12 -7.57 -10.04
C THR A 17 4.38 -6.69 -11.04
N ASP A 18 3.52 -5.79 -10.55
CA ASP A 18 2.75 -4.87 -11.40
C ASP A 18 3.66 -3.92 -12.16
N LEU A 19 4.66 -3.34 -11.50
CA LEU A 19 5.65 -2.46 -12.12
C LEU A 19 6.42 -3.20 -13.22
N ARG A 20 6.84 -4.44 -12.97
CA ARG A 20 7.53 -5.26 -13.98
C ARG A 20 6.62 -5.53 -15.17
N SER A 21 5.35 -5.87 -14.94
CA SER A 21 4.38 -6.13 -16.00
C SER A 21 4.16 -4.88 -16.87
N GLN A 22 3.86 -3.75 -16.25
CA GLN A 22 3.55 -2.49 -16.94
C GLN A 22 4.74 -1.90 -17.69
N THR A 23 5.95 -2.08 -17.18
CA THR A 23 7.17 -1.49 -17.77
C THR A 23 7.99 -2.47 -18.60
N GLN A 24 7.44 -3.67 -18.83
CA GLN A 24 8.15 -4.78 -19.48
C GLN A 24 9.51 -5.07 -18.82
N GLY A 25 9.55 -4.95 -17.48
CA GLY A 25 10.71 -5.21 -16.64
C GLY A 25 11.83 -4.18 -16.69
N ARG A 26 11.57 -2.97 -17.18
CA ARG A 26 12.61 -1.93 -17.33
C ARG A 26 12.65 -0.90 -16.21
N ALA A 27 11.59 -0.76 -15.43
CA ALA A 27 11.56 0.20 -14.32
C ALA A 27 12.08 -0.39 -13.02
N ASN A 28 12.65 0.49 -12.20
CA ASN A 28 13.08 0.21 -10.83
C ASN A 28 12.38 1.18 -9.88
N TYR A 29 12.22 0.77 -8.62
CA TYR A 29 11.65 1.59 -7.58
C TYR A 29 12.40 1.40 -6.26
N THR A 30 12.26 2.36 -5.35
CA THR A 30 12.73 2.29 -3.96
C THR A 30 11.64 2.78 -3.04
N MET A 31 11.41 2.10 -1.92
CA MET A 31 10.44 2.52 -0.90
C MET A 31 11.16 2.81 0.41
N HIS A 32 10.78 3.91 1.06
CA HIS A 32 11.24 4.28 2.39
C HIS A 32 10.04 4.72 3.23
N PHE A 33 10.03 4.35 4.51
CA PHE A 33 9.03 4.85 5.45
C PHE A 33 9.10 6.38 5.53
N SER A 34 7.94 7.04 5.51
CA SER A 34 7.83 8.48 5.63
C SER A 34 7.19 8.88 6.97
N HIS A 35 5.92 8.52 7.18
CA HIS A 35 5.16 8.86 8.37
C HIS A 35 3.93 7.95 8.52
N TYR A 36 3.22 8.09 9.64
CA TYR A 36 1.89 7.54 9.84
C TYR A 36 0.83 8.58 9.48
N GLU A 37 -0.27 8.13 8.90
CA GLU A 37 -1.44 8.94 8.55
C GLU A 37 -2.72 8.22 9.02
N GLU A 38 -3.77 8.98 9.28
CA GLU A 38 -5.07 8.42 9.62
C GLU A 38 -5.65 7.66 8.42
N THR A 39 -6.06 6.41 8.63
CA THR A 39 -6.68 5.62 7.58
C THR A 39 -8.11 6.07 7.32
N PRO A 40 -8.59 5.97 6.07
CA PRO A 40 -10.00 6.17 5.75
C PRO A 40 -10.91 5.36 6.67
N ARG A 41 -12.03 5.97 7.08
CA ARG A 41 -12.93 5.43 8.11
C ARG A 41 -13.36 3.98 7.86
N ASN A 42 -13.65 3.63 6.60
CA ASN A 42 -14.04 2.28 6.21
C ASN A 42 -12.96 1.23 6.51
N ILE A 43 -11.68 1.56 6.25
CA ILE A 43 -10.54 0.66 6.52
C ILE A 43 -10.29 0.58 8.03
N SER A 44 -10.35 1.72 8.73
CA SER A 44 -10.18 1.79 10.17
C SER A 44 -11.20 0.91 10.90
N GLU A 45 -12.48 1.02 10.54
CA GLU A 45 -13.57 0.23 11.12
C GLU A 45 -13.40 -1.26 10.83
N GLU A 46 -13.02 -1.64 9.61
CA GLU A 46 -12.75 -3.04 9.25
C GLU A 46 -11.61 -3.64 10.09
N VAL A 47 -10.49 -2.92 10.22
CA VAL A 47 -9.34 -3.38 11.00
C VAL A 47 -9.71 -3.53 12.47
N VAL A 48 -10.42 -2.57 13.04
CA VAL A 48 -10.89 -2.63 14.43
C VAL A 48 -11.86 -3.80 14.64
N ALA A 49 -12.83 -3.99 13.73
CA ALA A 49 -13.78 -5.09 13.80
C ALA A 49 -13.09 -6.46 13.71
N ARG A 50 -12.08 -6.60 12.83
CA ARG A 50 -11.28 -7.82 12.70
C ARG A 50 -10.50 -8.14 13.97
N ILE A 51 -9.94 -7.12 14.62
CA ILE A 51 -9.19 -7.29 15.88
C ILE A 51 -10.12 -7.63 17.05
N GLN A 52 -11.33 -7.06 17.07
CA GLN A 52 -12.32 -7.28 18.12
C GLN A 52 -13.07 -8.62 18.00
N GLY A 53 -12.85 -9.40 16.93
CA GLY A 53 -13.44 -10.74 16.78
C GLY A 53 -14.94 -10.75 16.43
N SER A 54 -15.53 -9.61 16.06
CA SER A 54 -16.95 -9.52 15.69
C SER A 54 -17.27 -9.99 14.28
N ALA A 55 -16.27 -10.36 13.47
CA ALA A 55 -16.47 -11.00 12.18
C ALA A 55 -16.36 -12.54 12.36
N THR A 56 -17.48 -13.18 12.66
CA THR A 56 -17.73 -14.61 12.41
C THR A 56 -18.87 -14.71 11.42
#